data_AF-A0A9R0ABE7-F1
#
_entry.id   AF-A0A9R0ABE7-F1
#
_cell.length_a   1.000
_cell.length_b   1.000
_cell.length_c   1.000
_cell.angle_alpha   90.00
_cell.angle_beta   90.00
_cell.angle_gamma   90.00
#
_symmetry.space_group_name_H-M   'P 1'
#
loop_
_entity.id
_entity.type
_entity.pdbx_description
1 polymer ?
#
loop_
_entity_poly.entity_id
_entity_poly.type
_entity_poly.pdbx_seq_one_letter_code
_entity_poly.pdbx_strand_id
1 'polypeptide(L)'
;MPLKQELKNRQRKRRLLDSRSKVVQTDAERELWQTATVELMSDEEDAIVDGRPVWIVRSPSHRNPQLSELCEELHRRLEADMRYTILHHQRVKADGNGHYGPSFLQL
;
A
#
# COMPACT_ATOMS: atom_id res chain seq x y z
N MET A 1 7.61 21.70 -6.97
CA MET A 1 6.97 21.95 -5.67
C MET A 1 6.99 20.68 -4.82
N PRO A 2 8.03 20.47 -4.00
CA PRO A 2 8.25 19.23 -3.22
C PRO A 2 7.08 18.89 -2.28
N LEU A 3 6.48 19.92 -1.69
CA LEU A 3 5.36 19.80 -0.72
C LEU A 3 4.11 19.10 -1.29
N LYS A 4 3.82 19.28 -2.58
CA LYS A 4 2.64 18.66 -3.20
C LYS A 4 2.79 17.14 -3.32
N GLN A 5 4.01 16.65 -3.56
CA GLN A 5 4.28 15.22 -3.68
C GLN A 5 4.25 14.55 -2.30
N GLU A 6 4.83 15.19 -1.29
CA GLU A 6 4.86 14.69 0.08
C GLU A 6 3.45 14.58 0.70
N LEU A 7 2.59 15.58 0.47
CA LEU A 7 1.18 15.53 0.89
C LEU A 7 0.41 14.40 0.19
N LYS A 8 0.65 14.18 -1.10
CA LYS A 8 0.05 13.07 -1.86
C LYS A 8 0.51 11.72 -1.30
N ASN A 9 1.82 11.57 -1.03
CA ASN A 9 2.38 10.37 -0.46
C ASN A 9 1.77 10.07 0.93
N ARG A 10 1.74 11.06 1.81
CA ARG A 10 1.11 10.91 3.14
C ARG A 10 -0.36 10.51 3.05
N GLN A 11 -1.11 11.05 2.09
CA GLN A 11 -2.50 10.66 1.85
C GLN A 11 -2.62 9.21 1.40
N ARG A 12 -1.74 8.73 0.51
CA ARG A 12 -1.67 7.32 0.07
C ARG A 12 -1.41 6.40 1.25
N LYS A 13 -0.37 6.70 2.04
CA LYS A 13 -0.03 5.96 3.27
C LYS A 13 -1.19 5.88 4.25
N ARG A 14 -1.91 6.99 4.45
CA ARG A 14 -3.10 7.02 5.30
C ARG A 14 -4.17 6.06 4.78
N ARG A 15 -4.52 6.12 3.50
CA ARG A 15 -5.52 5.20 2.91
C ARG A 15 -5.11 3.73 3.04
N LEU A 16 -3.82 3.45 2.92
CA LEU A 16 -3.29 2.10 3.06
C LEU A 16 -3.40 1.60 4.50
N LEU A 17 -3.02 2.44 5.48
CA LEU A 17 -3.23 2.17 6.90
C LEU A 17 -4.70 1.87 7.19
N ASP A 18 -5.61 2.71 6.68
CA ASP A 18 -7.06 2.56 6.87
C ASP A 18 -7.63 1.32 6.16
N SER A 19 -7.02 0.87 5.06
CA SER A 19 -7.45 -0.32 4.34
C SER A 19 -7.00 -1.59 5.06
N ARG A 20 -5.72 -1.62 5.47
CA ARG A 20 -5.12 -2.75 6.19
C ARG A 20 -5.77 -2.98 7.55
N SER A 21 -6.16 -1.92 8.27
CA SER A 21 -6.84 -2.04 9.57
C SER A 21 -8.16 -2.82 9.48
N LYS A 22 -8.83 -2.81 8.33
CA LYS A 22 -10.10 -3.54 8.10
C LYS A 22 -9.94 -5.04 7.92
N VAL A 23 -8.73 -5.51 7.59
CA VAL A 23 -8.43 -6.91 7.31
C VAL A 23 -7.54 -7.58 8.37
N VAL A 24 -7.32 -6.88 9.49
CA VAL A 24 -6.72 -7.43 10.70
C VAL A 24 -7.72 -8.36 11.38
N GLN A 25 -7.33 -9.62 11.61
CA GLN A 25 -8.24 -10.69 12.02
C GLN A 25 -7.94 -11.22 13.42
N THR A 26 -6.67 -11.45 13.75
CA THR A 26 -6.30 -12.09 15.03
C THR A 26 -5.91 -11.06 16.09
N ASP A 27 -5.98 -11.44 17.36
CA ASP A 27 -5.59 -10.55 18.45
C ASP A 27 -4.09 -10.23 18.42
N ALA A 28 -3.24 -11.20 18.07
CA ALA A 28 -1.81 -10.98 17.87
C ALA A 28 -1.54 -9.96 16.74
N GLU A 29 -2.29 -10.02 15.65
CA GLU A 29 -2.20 -9.01 14.59
C GLU A 29 -2.66 -7.64 15.09
N ARG A 30 -3.73 -7.57 15.89
CA ARG A 30 -4.21 -6.30 16.47
C ARG A 30 -3.17 -5.68 17.40
N GLU A 31 -2.56 -6.47 18.28
CA GLU A 31 -1.50 -6.01 19.18
C GLU A 31 -0.33 -5.40 18.39
N LEU A 32 0.15 -6.11 17.37
CA LEU A 32 1.21 -5.60 16.52
C LEU A 32 0.76 -4.34 15.74
N TRP A 33 -0.48 -4.33 15.25
CA TRP A 33 -1.05 -3.22 14.49
C TRP A 33 -1.21 -1.93 15.32
N GLN A 34 -1.26 -2.00 16.66
CA GLN A 34 -1.27 -0.80 17.52
C GLN A 34 -0.02 0.07 17.36
N THR A 35 1.09 -0.53 16.91
CA THR A 35 2.34 0.21 16.63
C THR A 35 2.34 0.86 15.24
N ALA A 36 1.37 0.54 14.37
CA ALA A 36 1.35 1.00 13.00
C ALA A 36 0.96 2.49 12.91
N THR A 37 1.81 3.28 12.26
CA THR A 37 1.54 4.69 11.94
C THR A 37 1.58 4.91 10.44
N VAL A 38 1.19 6.11 9.99
CA VAL A 38 1.25 6.48 8.57
C VAL A 38 2.68 6.38 8.06
N GLU A 39 3.65 6.81 8.85
CA GLU A 39 5.07 6.88 8.49
C GLU A 39 5.67 5.48 8.27
N LEU A 40 5.11 4.46 8.94
CA LEU A 40 5.48 3.05 8.81
C LEU A 40 4.80 2.36 7.61
N MET A 41 3.85 3.01 6.95
CA MET A 41 3.27 2.47 5.72
C MET A 41 4.22 2.67 4.54
N SER A 42 4.21 1.68 3.64
CA SER A 42 4.95 1.73 2.39
C SER A 42 4.52 2.95 1.57
N ASP A 43 5.47 3.57 0.87
CA ASP A 43 5.18 4.43 -0.27
C ASP A 43 4.66 3.50 -1.39
N GLU A 44 3.40 3.05 -1.30
CA GLU A 44 2.84 2.27 -2.39
C GLU A 44 2.42 3.22 -3.52
N GLU A 45 3.12 3.13 -4.64
CA GLU A 45 2.84 3.93 -5.82
C GLU A 45 1.98 3.13 -6.79
N ASP A 46 0.84 3.73 -7.15
CA ASP A 46 0.01 3.27 -8.24
C ASP A 46 0.83 3.33 -9.54
N ALA A 47 1.05 2.18 -10.18
CA ALA A 47 1.77 2.08 -11.42
C ALA A 47 0.95 1.32 -12.47
N ILE A 48 1.32 1.50 -13.73
CA ILE A 48 0.81 0.67 -14.82
C ILE A 48 2.00 -0.08 -15.40
N VAL A 49 2.00 -1.40 -15.23
CA VAL A 49 3.01 -2.31 -15.77
C VAL A 49 2.32 -3.20 -16.79
N ASP A 50 2.81 -3.22 -18.02
CA ASP A 50 2.23 -4.00 -19.12
C ASP A 50 0.72 -3.80 -19.30
N GLY A 51 0.25 -2.56 -19.12
CA GLY A 51 -1.16 -2.19 -19.23
C GLY A 51 -2.03 -2.61 -18.04
N ARG A 52 -1.45 -3.17 -16.98
CA ARG A 52 -2.15 -3.57 -15.74
C ARG A 52 -1.82 -2.60 -14.61
N PRO A 53 -2.83 -2.11 -13.86
CA PRO A 53 -2.58 -1.41 -12.61
C PRO A 53 -1.87 -2.33 -11.62
N VAL A 54 -0.77 -1.86 -11.04
CA VAL A 54 -0.02 -2.56 -10.00
C VAL A 54 0.38 -1.58 -8.90
N TRP A 55 0.78 -2.12 -7.75
CA TRP A 55 1.34 -1.36 -6.64
C TRP A 55 2.87 -1.51 -6.65
N ILE A 56 3.61 -0.40 -6.65
CA ILE A 56 5.05 -0.42 -6.37
C ILE A 56 5.21 -0.17 -4.88
N VAL A 57 5.69 -1.17 -4.14
CA VAL A 57 5.82 -1.10 -2.67
C VAL A 57 7.24 -0.67 -2.30
N ARG A 58 7.42 0.52 -1.73
CA ARG A 58 8.67 0.95 -1.08
C ARG A 58 8.46 1.09 0.44
N SER A 59 8.90 0.08 1.16
CA SER A 59 8.85 0.02 2.62
C SER A 59 9.73 1.10 3.28
N PRO A 60 9.30 1.71 4.41
CA PRO A 60 10.14 2.64 5.16
C PRO A 60 11.34 1.93 5.77
N SER A 61 12.50 2.59 5.78
CA SER A 61 13.77 2.02 6.29
C SER A 61 13.76 1.70 7.78
N HIS A 62 12.85 2.30 8.56
CA HIS A 62 12.78 2.18 10.01
C HIS A 62 11.64 1.26 10.50
N ARG A 63 11.02 0.48 9.61
CA ARG A 63 9.95 -0.43 9.98
C ARG A 63 10.50 -1.74 10.55
N ASN A 64 9.93 -2.20 11.68
CA ASN A 64 10.21 -3.51 12.26
C ASN A 64 9.87 -4.65 11.26
N PRO A 65 10.71 -5.70 11.12
CA PRO A 65 10.42 -6.90 10.33
C PRO A 65 9.03 -7.52 10.55
N GLN A 66 8.59 -7.70 11.80
CA GLN A 66 7.29 -8.30 12.12
C GLN A 66 6.13 -7.47 11.55
N LEU A 67 6.23 -6.14 11.64
CA LEU A 67 5.22 -5.26 11.06
C LEU A 67 5.27 -5.28 9.52
N SER A 68 6.43 -5.53 8.94
CA SER A 68 6.57 -5.72 7.48
C SER A 68 5.87 -6.98 7.01
N GLU A 69 6.13 -8.11 7.67
CA GLU A 69 5.45 -9.39 7.40
C GLU A 69 3.93 -9.25 7.55
N LEU A 70 3.47 -8.58 8.62
CA LEU A 70 2.05 -8.30 8.80
C LEU A 70 1.50 -7.43 7.65
N CYS A 71 2.20 -6.37 7.25
CA CYS A 71 1.75 -5.52 6.16
C CYS A 71 1.62 -6.26 4.82
N GLU A 72 2.53 -7.21 4.54
CA GLU A 72 2.49 -8.08 3.36
C GLU A 72 1.29 -9.03 3.42
N GLU A 73 1.06 -9.65 4.58
CA GLU A 73 -0.09 -10.54 4.77
C GLU A 73 -1.43 -9.80 4.63
N LEU A 74 -1.57 -8.63 5.26
CA LEU A 74 -2.76 -7.80 5.11
C LEU A 74 -2.95 -7.33 3.67
N HIS A 75 -1.85 -7.07 2.93
CA HIS A 75 -1.92 -6.74 1.52
C HIS A 75 -2.44 -7.92 0.69
N ARG A 76 -1.93 -9.14 0.90
CA ARG A 76 -2.44 -10.36 0.23
C ARG A 76 -3.94 -10.54 0.47
N ARG A 77 -4.42 -10.26 1.68
CA ARG A 77 -5.86 -10.32 2.00
C ARG A 77 -6.68 -9.26 1.26
N LEU A 78 -6.14 -8.05 1.11
CA LEU A 78 -6.78 -6.99 0.33
C LEU A 78 -6.83 -7.34 -1.16
N GLU A 79 -5.77 -7.92 -1.72
CA GLU A 79 -5.75 -8.36 -3.13
C GLU A 79 -6.68 -9.53 -3.40
N ALA A 80 -6.90 -10.41 -2.41
CA ALA A 80 -7.89 -11.48 -2.50
C ALA A 80 -9.34 -10.93 -2.52
N ASP A 81 -9.59 -9.71 -2.03
CA ASP A 81 -10.88 -9.04 -2.14
C ASP A 81 -11.06 -8.40 -3.53
N MET A 82 -11.88 -9.03 -4.37
CA MET A 82 -12.22 -8.53 -5.70
C MET A 82 -12.81 -7.11 -5.70
N ARG A 83 -13.54 -6.70 -4.66
CA ARG A 83 -14.09 -5.35 -4.58
C ARG A 83 -12.98 -4.34 -4.35
N TYR A 84 -12.04 -4.67 -3.47
CA TYR A 84 -10.88 -3.83 -3.20
C TYR A 84 -10.03 -3.64 -4.46
N THR A 85 -9.72 -4.73 -5.17
CA THR A 85 -8.91 -4.68 -6.40
C THR A 85 -9.60 -3.90 -7.53
N ILE A 86 -10.91 -4.08 -7.73
CA ILE A 86 -11.67 -3.29 -8.72
C ILE A 86 -11.65 -1.79 -8.38
N LEU A 87 -11.91 -1.43 -7.12
CA LEU A 87 -11.90 -0.04 -6.66
C LEU A 87 -10.51 0.59 -6.77
N HIS A 88 -9.47 -0.20 -6.49
CA HIS A 88 -8.09 0.21 -6.72
C HIS A 88 -7.84 0.46 -8.22
N HIS A 89 -8.16 -0.47 -9.11
CA HIS A 89 -7.99 -0.30 -10.56
C HIS A 89 -8.69 0.95 -11.11
N GLN A 90 -9.92 1.21 -10.67
CA GLN A 90 -10.68 2.40 -11.06
C GLN A 90 -9.96 3.68 -10.60
N ARG A 91 -9.43 3.69 -9.38
CA ARG A 91 -8.69 4.84 -8.83
C ARG A 91 -7.40 5.10 -9.59
N VAL A 92 -6.60 4.06 -9.87
CA VAL A 92 -5.34 4.19 -10.64
C VAL A 92 -5.61 4.81 -12.01
N LYS A 93 -6.67 4.35 -12.68
CA LYS A 93 -7.09 4.87 -13.99
C LYS A 93 -7.62 6.32 -13.92
N ALA A 94 -8.41 6.65 -12.89
CA ALA A 94 -9.01 7.96 -12.72
C ALA A 94 -7.99 9.04 -12.32
N ASP A 95 -7.03 8.69 -11.45
CA ASP A 95 -6.03 9.63 -10.94
C ASP A 95 -4.96 9.98 -12.00
N GLY A 96 -4.89 9.24 -13.12
CA GLY A 96 -3.87 9.41 -14.16
C GLY A 96 -2.43 9.23 -13.66
N ASN A 97 -2.27 8.73 -12.43
CA ASN A 97 -1.00 8.62 -11.70
C ASN A 97 -0.27 7.30 -11.96
N GLY A 98 -0.80 6.43 -12.81
CA GLY A 98 -0.13 5.20 -13.20
C GLY A 98 1.21 5.52 -13.85
N HIS A 99 2.29 5.48 -13.08
CA HIS A 99 3.63 5.60 -13.64
C HIS A 99 3.93 4.32 -14.43
N TYR A 100 4.36 4.45 -15.69
CA TYR A 100 4.97 3.34 -16.42
C TYR A 100 6.33 3.06 -15.77
N GLY A 101 6.37 2.07 -14.89
CA GLY A 101 7.58 1.61 -14.20
C GLY A 101 7.91 0.17 -14.58
N PRO A 102 9.15 -0.30 -14.42
CA PRO A 102 9.45 -1.72 -14.50
C PRO A 102 8.76 -2.49 -13.36
N SER A 103 8.30 -3.71 -13.63
CA SER A 103 7.72 -4.59 -12.61
C SER A 103 8.80 -4.92 -11.57
N PHE A 104 8.50 -4.66 -10.29
CA PHE A 104 9.38 -5.02 -9.18
C PHE A 104 9.06 -6.45 -8.72
N LEU A 105 9.23 -7.42 -9.62
CA LEU A 105 9.57 -8.80 -9.24
C LEU A 105 11.07 -9.08 -9.46
N GLN A 106 11.87 -8.03 -9.65
CA GLN A 106 13.31 -8.12 -9.81
C GLN A 106 13.98 -6.98 -9.05
N LEU A 107 14.30 -7.25 -7.78
CA LEU A 107 15.50 -6.82 -7.06
C LEU A 107 15.50 -7.43 -5.65
#